data_AF-A0A1R3GXF3-F1
#
_entry.id   AF-A0A1R3GXF3-F1
#
_cell.length_a   1.000
_cell.length_b   1.000
_cell.length_c   1.000
_cell.angle_alpha   90.00
_cell.angle_beta   90.00
_cell.angle_gamma   90.00
#
_symmetry.space_group_name_H-M   'P 1'
#
loop_
_entity.id
_entity.type
_entity.pdbx_description
1 polymer ?
#
loop_
_entity_poly.entity_id
_entity_poly.type
_entity_poly.pdbx_seq_one_letter_code
_entity_poly.pdbx_strand_id
1 'polypeptide(L)' 'TDESEVFMGNQASAYVVGNKNVVLKFTSGQKITLVNVYHAPDMKRNLVATALLVKRGFKNVLEFDK' A
#
# COMPACT_ATOMS: atom_id res chain seq x y z
N THR A 1 4.70 7.62 -19.71
CA THR A 1 4.03 8.22 -18.55
C THR A 1 2.77 7.42 -18.41
N ASP A 2 2.80 6.40 -17.57
CA ASP A 2 1.68 5.48 -17.49
C ASP A 2 0.67 6.11 -16.54
N GLU A 3 -0.14 7.01 -17.10
CA GLU A 3 -1.34 7.51 -16.46
C GLU A 3 -2.22 6.29 -16.17
N SER A 4 -2.20 5.86 -14.92
CA SER A 4 -2.86 4.65 -14.46
C SER A 4 -3.84 5.06 -13.36
N GLU A 5 -5.01 4.45 -13.36
CA GLU A 5 -5.97 4.60 -12.27
C GLU A 5 -5.99 3.33 -11.41
N VAL A 6 -6.14 3.52 -10.11
CA VAL A 6 -6.46 2.44 -9.19
C VAL A 6 -7.96 2.40 -9.00
N PHE A 7 -8.59 1.29 -9.39
CA PHE A 7 -9.99 1.02 -9.08
C PHE A 7 -10.15 0.49 -7.67
N MET A 8 -11.10 1.08 -6.94
CA MET A 8 -11.41 0.78 -5.56
C MET A 8 -12.60 -0.17 -5.48
N GLY A 9 -12.74 -0.88 -4.36
CA GLY A 9 -13.85 -1.82 -4.13
C GLY A 9 -15.23 -1.16 -4.08
N ASN A 10 -15.30 0.17 -3.95
CA ASN A 10 -16.52 0.96 -3.97
C ASN A 10 -16.80 1.63 -5.34
N GLN A 11 -16.23 1.09 -6.43
CA GLN A 11 -16.38 1.59 -7.81
C GLN A 11 -15.77 2.98 -8.07
N ALA A 12 -15.18 3.63 -7.07
CA ALA A 12 -14.39 4.83 -7.26
C ALA A 12 -13.03 4.49 -7.91
N SER A 13 -12.41 5.46 -8.56
CA SER A 13 -11.01 5.38 -8.99
C SER A 13 -10.18 6.50 -8.38
N ALA A 14 -8.87 6.30 -8.34
CA ALA A 14 -7.89 7.31 -7.93
C ALA A 14 -6.77 7.38 -8.96
N TYR A 15 -6.40 8.60 -9.35
CA TYR A 15 -5.32 8.83 -10.31
C TYR A 15 -3.96 8.54 -9.69
N VAL A 16 -3.11 7.79 -10.40
CA VAL A 16 -1.73 7.49 -10.00
C VAL A 16 -0.79 8.45 -10.71
N VAL A 17 -0.10 9.29 -9.94
CA VAL A 17 0.91 10.23 -10.48
C VAL A 17 2.29 9.58 -10.66
N GLY A 18 2.44 8.32 -10.24
CA GLY A 18 3.65 7.53 -10.46
C GLY A 18 3.77 6.33 -9.52
N ASN A 19 4.75 5.46 -9.79
CA ASN A 19 5.08 4.32 -8.95
C ASN A 19 6.53 4.39 -8.46
N LYS A 20 6.81 3.89 -7.27
CA LYS A 20 8.17 3.82 -6.73
C LYS A 20 8.35 2.71 -5.72
N ASN A 21 9.59 2.35 -5.45
CA ASN A 21 9.92 1.51 -4.30
C ASN A 21 9.97 2.39 -3.05
N VAL A 22 9.33 1.94 -1.98
CA VAL A 22 9.25 2.67 -0.71
C VAL A 22 9.87 1.83 0.39
N VAL A 23 10.84 2.38 1.09
CA VAL A 23 11.44 1.75 2.26
C VAL A 23 10.66 2.16 3.51
N LEU A 24 10.00 1.21 4.14
CA LEU A 24 9.39 1.39 5.46
C LEU A 24 10.42 1.02 6.53
N LYS A 25 10.64 1.94 7.47
CA LYS A 25 11.51 1.75 8.63
C LYS A 25 10.62 1.60 9.87
N PHE A 26 10.70 0.45 10.52
CA PHE A 26 9.97 0.21 11.76
C PHE A 26 10.80 0.64 12.96
N THR A 27 10.12 0.95 14.07
CA THR A 27 10.76 1.26 15.36
C THR A 27 11.50 0.06 15.96
N SER A 28 11.17 -1.16 15.53
CA SER A 28 11.92 -2.39 15.85
C SER A 28 13.30 -2.48 15.20
N GLY A 29 13.69 -1.49 14.38
CA GLY A 29 14.93 -1.51 13.60
C GLY A 29 14.82 -2.29 12.29
N GLN A 30 13.72 -3.01 12.06
CA GLN A 30 13.47 -3.71 10.80
C GLN A 30 13.19 -2.72 9.66
N LYS A 31 13.72 -3.02 8.48
CA LYS A 31 13.44 -2.29 7.24
C LYS A 31 12.80 -3.22 6.22
N ILE A 32 11.74 -2.76 5.58
CA ILE A 32 11.11 -3.49 4.46
C ILE A 32 11.03 -2.58 3.25
N THR A 33 11.27 -3.14 2.08
CA THR A 33 11.07 -2.43 0.81
C THR A 33 9.77 -2.89 0.20
N LEU A 34 8.79 -1.99 0.17
CA LEU A 34 7.61 -2.14 -0.66
C LEU A 34 8.01 -1.82 -2.11
N VAL A 35 7.71 -2.75 -3.01
CA VAL A 35 8.00 -2.60 -4.44
C VAL A 35 6.72 -2.22 -5.17
N ASN A 36 6.84 -1.46 -6.26
CA ASN A 36 5.71 -1.03 -7.09
C ASN A 36 4.60 -0.30 -6.31
N VAL A 37 4.96 0.62 -5.42
CA VAL A 37 3.98 1.42 -4.66
C VAL A 37 3.47 2.56 -5.52
N TYR A 38 2.15 2.59 -5.72
CA TYR A 38 1.46 3.67 -6.43
C TYR A 38 1.27 4.89 -5.54
N HIS A 39 1.61 6.06 -6.09
CA HIS A 39 1.35 7.35 -5.48
C HIS A 39 0.07 7.93 -6.07
N ALA A 40 -0.99 7.94 -5.25
CA ALA A 40 -2.30 8.46 -5.61
C ALA A 40 -2.71 9.57 -4.61
N PRO A 41 -2.46 10.85 -4.93
CA PRO A 41 -2.66 11.97 -4.00
C PRO A 41 -4.09 12.12 -3.48
N ASP A 42 -5.09 11.72 -4.27
CA ASP A 42 -6.51 11.82 -3.90
C ASP A 42 -6.91 10.81 -2.80
N MET A 43 -6.08 9.78 -2.57
CA MET A 43 -6.31 8.80 -1.51
C MET A 43 -5.89 9.35 -0.14
N LYS A 44 -6.87 9.52 0.75
CA LYS A 44 -6.64 10.01 2.13
C LYS A 44 -5.93 9.00 3.04
N ARG A 45 -5.89 7.72 2.66
CA ARG A 45 -5.31 6.63 3.46
C ARG A 45 -4.40 5.76 2.59
N ASN A 46 -3.34 5.25 3.18
CA ASN A 46 -2.49 4.26 2.54
C ASN A 46 -3.22 2.92 2.46
N LEU A 47 -3.16 2.27 1.30
CA LEU A 47 -3.65 0.92 1.10
C LEU A 47 -2.46 -0.04 0.98
N VAL A 48 -2.49 -1.11 1.76
CA VAL A 48 -1.45 -2.15 1.73
C VAL A 48 -2.12 -3.49 1.53
N ALA A 49 -1.71 -4.22 0.50
CA ALA A 49 -2.24 -5.55 0.22
C ALA A 49 -1.72 -6.55 1.28
N THR A 50 -2.59 -6.96 2.19
CA THR A 50 -2.26 -7.93 3.26
C THR A 50 -1.73 -9.26 2.70
N ALA A 51 -2.27 -9.72 1.57
CA ALA A 51 -1.81 -10.93 0.90
C ALA A 51 -0.31 -10.91 0.55
N LEU A 52 0.22 -9.75 0.12
CA LEU A 52 1.65 -9.59 -0.18
C LEU A 52 2.50 -9.63 1.08
N LEU A 53 1.99 -9.09 2.20
CA LEU A 53 2.66 -9.16 3.49
C LEU A 53 2.72 -10.60 4.00
N VAL A 54 1.63 -11.37 3.90
CA VAL A 54 1.62 -12.81 4.25
C VAL A 54 2.66 -13.57 3.44
N LYS A 55 2.71 -13.34 2.11
CA LYS A 55 3.70 -13.98 1.22
C LYS A 55 5.15 -13.66 1.60
N ARG A 56 5.38 -12.54 2.29
CA ARG A 56 6.71 -12.12 2.79
C ARG A 56 6.97 -12.56 4.24
N GLY A 57 6.10 -13.39 4.83
CA GLY A 57 6.28 -13.95 6.17
C GLY A 57 5.77 -13.07 7.31
N PHE A 58 5.04 -11.99 7.00
CA PHE A 58 4.45 -11.14 8.03
C PHE A 58 3.14 -11.74 8.54
N LYS A 59 3.00 -11.82 9.86
CA LYS A 59 1.72 -12.07 10.52
C LYS A 59 0.90 -10.78 10.50
N ASN A 60 -0.22 -10.78 9.79
CA ASN A 60 -1.17 -9.66 9.82
C ASN A 60 -2.18 -9.89 10.95
N VAL A 61 -2.37 -8.90 11.81
CA VAL A 61 -3.43 -8.87 12.82
C VAL A 61 -4.34 -7.69 12.49
N LEU A 62 -5.61 -7.97 12.21
CA LEU A 62 -6.62 -6.94 11.98
C LEU A 62 -7.45 -6.85 13.27
N GLU A 63 -7.36 -5.71 13.93
CA GLU A 63 -8.18 -5.38 15.09
C GLU A 63 -9.18 -4.30 14.67
N PHE A 64 -10.43 -4.50 15.05
CA PHE A 64 -11.48 -3.53 14.87
C PHE A 64 -11.95 -3.11 16.26
N ASP A 65 -12.00 -1.80 16.50
CA ASP A 65 -12.73 -1.30 17.66
C ASP A 65 -14.22 -1.66 17.52
N LYS A 66 -14.83 -1.98 18.65
CA LYS A 66 -16.22 -2.38 18.75
C LYS A 66 -17.15 -1.19 18.72
#